data_AF-A0A022QRH5-F1
#
_entry.id   AF-A0A022QRH5-F1
#
_cell.length_a   1.000
_cell.length_b   1.000
_cell.length_c   1.000
_cell.angle_alpha   90.00
_cell.angle_beta   90.00
_cell.angle_gamma   90.00
#
_symmetry.space_group_name_H-M   'P 1'
#
loop_
_entity.id
_entity.type
_entity.pdbx_description
1 polymer ?
#
loop_
_entity_poly.entity_id
_entity_poly.type
_entity_poly.pdbx_seq_one_letter_code
_entity_poly.pdbx_strand_id
1 'polypeptide(L)'
;MILLQSHCRYLLQVLSTRVQNLEKGVELDCQWVEFDDVRYHIQATVKNPNLVLLSLSLPAPPPETVFLGGLPQGAIEAIKAAYGVVLQILDPPRDGFNLTLKLNLSKLPPDE
;
A
#
# COMPACT_ATOMS: atom_id res chain seq x y z
N MET A 1 -13.08 -7.73 -21.83
CA MET A 1 -12.46 -6.44 -21.47
C MET A 1 -11.30 -6.24 -22.44
N ILE A 2 -11.25 -5.12 -23.19
CA ILE A 2 -10.20 -4.88 -24.20
C ILE A 2 -9.00 -4.13 -23.59
N LEU A 3 -9.22 -3.36 -22.52
CA LEU A 3 -8.18 -2.67 -21.74
C LEU A 3 -8.02 -3.33 -20.37
N LEU A 4 -6.78 -3.40 -19.87
CA LEU A 4 -6.47 -3.82 -18.52
C LEU A 4 -6.94 -2.76 -17.51
N GLN A 5 -7.44 -3.20 -16.36
CA GLN A 5 -7.73 -2.29 -15.25
C GLN A 5 -6.42 -1.82 -14.62
N SER A 6 -6.31 -0.51 -14.36
CA SER A 6 -5.10 0.09 -13.79
C SER A 6 -4.91 -0.21 -12.30
N HIS A 7 -6.00 -0.41 -11.56
CA HIS A 7 -5.97 -0.63 -10.11
C HIS A 7 -5.97 -2.12 -9.75
N CYS A 8 -5.23 -2.49 -8.70
CA CYS A 8 -5.28 -3.82 -8.12
C CYS A 8 -6.65 -4.06 -7.47
N ARG A 9 -7.52 -4.87 -8.11
CA ARG A 9 -8.85 -5.19 -7.58
C ARG A 9 -8.80 -5.87 -6.23
N TYR A 10 -7.82 -6.74 -6.02
CA TYR A 10 -7.65 -7.46 -4.77
C TYR A 10 -7.33 -6.49 -3.62
N LEU A 11 -6.36 -5.60 -3.82
CA LEU A 11 -5.99 -4.59 -2.81
C LEU A 11 -7.19 -3.70 -2.46
N LEU A 12 -7.93 -3.22 -3.48
CA LEU A 12 -9.14 -2.42 -3.27
C LEU A 12 -10.16 -3.19 -2.43
N GLN A 13 -10.47 -4.43 -2.81
CA GLN A 13 -11.43 -5.25 -2.08
C GLN A 13 -11.01 -5.47 -0.63
N VAL A 14 -9.74 -5.76 -0.36
CA VAL A 14 -9.21 -5.97 0.99
C VAL A 14 -9.34 -4.69 1.83
N LEU A 15 -8.96 -3.54 1.28
CA LEU A 15 -9.02 -2.26 1.98
C LEU A 15 -10.48 -1.81 2.22
N SER A 16 -11.36 -1.89 1.23
CA SER A 16 -12.77 -1.57 1.38
C SER A 16 -13.45 -2.48 2.40
N THR A 17 -13.17 -3.78 2.34
CA THR A 17 -13.70 -4.75 3.33
C THR A 17 -13.24 -4.38 4.74
N ARG A 18 -11.98 -3.96 4.89
CA ARG A 18 -11.44 -3.52 6.18
C ARG A 18 -12.17 -2.27 6.70
N VAL A 19 -12.34 -1.24 5.86
CA VAL A 19 -13.04 0.00 6.23
C VAL A 19 -14.47 -0.29 6.67
N GLN A 20 -15.21 -1.11 5.91
CA GLN A 20 -16.59 -1.49 6.23
C GLN A 20 -16.74 -2.33 7.52
N ASN A 21 -15.66 -2.96 7.98
CA ASN A 21 -15.68 -3.88 9.13
C ASN A 21 -14.69 -3.47 10.23
N LEU A 22 -14.38 -2.16 10.36
CA LEU A 22 -13.46 -1.65 11.38
C LEU A 22 -13.83 -2.09 12.79
N GLU A 23 -15.13 -2.07 13.12
CA GLU A 23 -15.65 -2.44 14.46
C GLU A 23 -15.44 -3.92 14.79
N LYS A 24 -15.46 -4.79 13.77
CA LYS A 24 -15.26 -6.23 13.96
C LYS A 24 -13.82 -6.57 14.31
N GLY A 25 -12.87 -5.69 13.98
CA GLY A 25 -11.45 -5.85 14.30
C GLY A 25 -10.91 -7.22 13.89
N VAL A 26 -10.75 -7.46 12.59
CA VAL A 26 -10.28 -8.75 12.04
C VAL A 26 -8.75 -8.73 11.85
N GLU A 27 -8.03 -9.80 12.20
CA GLU A 27 -6.62 -9.91 11.81
C GLU A 27 -6.50 -10.06 10.29
N LEU A 28 -5.58 -9.32 9.69
CA LEU A 28 -5.29 -9.37 8.27
C LEU A 28 -3.78 -9.58 8.11
N ASP A 29 -3.40 -10.62 7.39
CA ASP A 29 -2.04 -10.84 6.92
C ASP A 29 -2.12 -11.57 5.58
N CYS A 30 -2.00 -10.82 4.48
CA CYS A 30 -2.10 -11.39 3.14
C CYS A 30 -1.02 -10.86 2.21
N GLN A 31 -0.57 -11.74 1.32
CA GLN A 31 0.38 -11.42 0.26
C GLN A 31 -0.31 -11.55 -1.10
N TRP A 32 -0.03 -10.62 -2.00
CA TRP A 32 -0.59 -10.62 -3.35
C TRP A 32 0.48 -10.27 -4.36
N VAL A 33 0.40 -10.88 -5.55
CA VAL A 33 1.29 -10.57 -6.67
C VAL A 33 0.42 -10.07 -7.82
N GLU A 34 0.80 -8.93 -8.38
CA GLU A 34 0.12 -8.29 -9.51
C GLU A 34 1.02 -8.33 -10.75
N PHE A 35 0.50 -7.82 -11.87
CA PHE A 35 1.24 -7.67 -13.12
C PHE A 35 2.63 -7.03 -12.92
N ASP A 36 3.59 -7.44 -13.75
CA ASP A 36 5.01 -7.05 -13.66
C ASP A 36 5.72 -7.39 -12.32
N ASP A 37 5.26 -8.43 -11.64
CA ASP A 37 5.84 -8.93 -10.39
C ASP A 37 5.83 -7.92 -9.23
N VAL A 38 4.86 -7.00 -9.23
CA VAL A 38 4.62 -6.12 -8.08
C VAL A 38 4.01 -6.95 -6.96
N ARG A 39 4.66 -6.96 -5.79
CA ARG A 39 4.23 -7.76 -4.64
C ARG A 39 3.73 -6.86 -3.52
N TYR A 40 2.56 -7.17 -3.02
CA TYR A 40 1.94 -6.50 -1.88
C TYR A 40 1.98 -7.42 -0.67
N HIS A 41 2.26 -6.85 0.50
CA HIS A 41 2.02 -7.47 1.80
C HIS A 41 1.17 -6.53 2.64
N ILE A 42 -0.04 -6.99 2.97
CA ILE A 42 -1.06 -6.18 3.65
C ILE A 42 -1.28 -6.79 5.03
N GLN A 43 -1.08 -5.98 6.07
CA GLN A 43 -1.24 -6.41 7.45
C GLN A 43 -2.10 -5.43 8.25
N ALA A 44 -3.00 -5.95 9.08
CA ALA A 44 -3.76 -5.16 10.03
C ALA A 44 -4.10 -6.02 11.25
N THR A 45 -4.12 -5.42 12.44
CA THR A 45 -4.35 -6.17 13.68
C THR A 45 -5.67 -5.79 14.34
N VAL A 46 -6.15 -6.63 15.25
CA VAL A 46 -7.33 -6.32 16.09
C VAL A 46 -7.03 -5.20 17.10
N LYS A 47 -5.76 -5.06 17.50
CA LYS A 47 -5.33 -4.08 18.52
C LYS A 47 -5.52 -2.64 18.02
N ASN A 48 -5.27 -2.41 16.73
CA ASN A 48 -5.42 -1.10 16.10
C ASN A 48 -6.15 -1.26 14.78
N PRO A 49 -7.49 -1.35 14.79
CA PRO A 49 -8.26 -1.69 13.60
C PRO A 49 -8.12 -0.67 12.47
N ASN A 50 -7.95 0.61 12.85
CA ASN A 50 -7.78 1.74 11.94
C ASN A 50 -6.42 1.78 11.23
N LEU A 51 -5.45 0.98 11.65
CA LEU A 51 -4.11 1.00 11.07
C LEU A 51 -3.90 -0.23 10.17
N VAL A 52 -3.50 0.03 8.94
CA VAL A 52 -3.09 -1.00 7.97
C VAL A 52 -1.65 -0.73 7.56
N LEU A 53 -0.81 -1.75 7.65
CA LEU A 53 0.54 -1.75 7.11
C LEU A 53 0.50 -2.34 5.70
N LEU A 54 0.91 -1.56 4.70
CA LEU A 54 1.00 -1.96 3.31
C LEU A 54 2.47 -1.90 2.89
N SER A 55 3.10 -3.04 2.66
CA SER A 55 4.46 -3.11 2.13
C SER A 55 4.43 -3.54 0.67
N LEU A 56 5.28 -2.93 -0.15
CA LEU A 56 5.37 -3.16 -1.59
C LEU A 56 6.80 -3.54 -1.96
N SER A 57 6.93 -4.60 -2.75
CA SER A 57 8.17 -4.90 -3.47
C SER A 57 7.93 -4.65 -4.95
N LEU A 58 8.85 -3.92 -5.57
CA LEU A 58 8.82 -3.54 -6.97
C LEU A 58 9.83 -4.39 -7.76
N PRO A 59 9.55 -4.70 -9.03
CA PRO A 59 10.53 -5.36 -9.88
C PRO A 59 11.79 -4.50 -10.04
N ALA A 60 12.89 -5.14 -10.45
CA ALA A 60 14.11 -4.41 -10.79
C ALA A 60 13.80 -3.41 -11.92
N PRO A 61 14.16 -2.13 -11.76
CA PRO A 61 13.87 -1.13 -12.76
C PRO A 61 14.78 -1.31 -14.00
N PRO A 62 14.38 -0.74 -15.15
CA PRO A 62 15.28 -0.62 -16.31
C PRO A 62 16.57 0.12 -15.94
N PRO A 63 17.73 -0.20 -16.56
CA PRO A 63 19.04 0.37 -16.22
C PRO A 63 19.11 1.91 -16.24
N GLU A 64 18.33 2.54 -17.11
CA GLU A 64 18.24 3.99 -17.27
C GLU A 64 17.42 4.70 -16.19
N THR A 65 16.70 3.96 -15.34
CA THR A 65 15.84 4.54 -14.31
C THR A 65 16.67 4.92 -13.09
N VAL A 66 16.59 6.19 -12.68
CA VAL A 66 17.17 6.65 -11.41
C VAL A 66 16.34 6.11 -10.25
N PHE A 67 16.79 5.00 -9.66
CA PHE A 67 16.23 4.41 -8.44
C PHE A 67 17.07 4.80 -7.22
N LEU A 68 16.44 5.47 -6.26
CA LEU A 68 17.06 5.87 -5.00
C LEU A 68 16.29 5.19 -3.86
N GLY A 69 16.99 4.41 -3.03
CA GLY A 69 16.36 3.70 -1.90
C GLY A 69 15.31 2.68 -2.33
N GLY A 70 15.41 2.12 -3.53
CA GLY A 70 14.44 1.14 -4.04
C GLY A 70 13.19 1.74 -4.69
N LEU A 71 13.13 3.06 -4.90
CA LEU A 71 12.01 3.74 -5.56
C LEU A 71 12.49 4.68 -6.68
N PRO A 72 11.65 4.97 -7.69
CA PRO A 72 11.96 6.00 -8.69
C PRO A 72 12.14 7.39 -8.04
N GLN A 73 12.99 8.22 -8.63
CA GLN A 73 13.15 9.61 -8.22
C GLN A 73 11.80 10.36 -8.19
N GLY A 74 11.52 11.06 -7.09
CA GLY A 74 10.27 11.83 -6.90
C GLY A 74 9.07 11.02 -6.40
N ALA A 75 9.20 9.69 -6.26
CA ALA A 75 8.09 8.84 -5.84
C ALA A 75 7.60 9.17 -4.43
N ILE A 76 8.51 9.42 -3.49
CA ILE A 76 8.18 9.74 -2.10
C ILE A 76 7.41 11.07 -2.02
N GLU A 77 7.85 12.09 -2.76
CA GLU A 77 7.21 13.39 -2.82
C GLU A 77 5.81 13.28 -3.43
N ALA A 78 5.66 12.51 -4.52
CA ALA A 78 4.37 12.27 -5.16
C ALA A 78 3.39 11.55 -4.22
N ILE A 79 3.85 10.52 -3.51
CA ILE A 79 3.04 9.78 -2.53
C ILE A 79 2.60 10.69 -1.38
N LYS A 80 3.52 11.48 -0.83
CA LYS A 80 3.20 12.44 0.26
C LYS A 80 2.22 13.51 -0.21
N ALA A 81 2.39 14.04 -1.42
CA ALA A 81 1.49 15.05 -1.99
C ALA A 81 0.08 14.48 -2.22
N ALA A 82 -0.04 13.24 -2.70
CA ALA A 82 -1.33 12.63 -3.01
C ALA A 82 -2.08 12.16 -1.75
N TYR A 83 -1.38 11.58 -0.77
CA TYR A 83 -2.03 10.82 0.30
C TYR A 83 -1.51 11.13 1.71
N GLY A 84 -0.63 12.11 1.89
CA GLY A 84 0.06 12.38 3.16
C GLY A 84 -0.84 12.66 4.37
N VAL A 85 -2.13 12.93 4.16
CA VAL A 85 -3.13 13.02 5.23
C VAL A 85 -3.42 11.65 5.84
N VAL A 86 -3.61 10.63 5.00
CA VAL A 86 -4.08 9.29 5.38
C VAL A 86 -2.94 8.29 5.55
N LEU A 87 -1.77 8.54 4.99
CA LEU A 87 -0.62 7.64 5.10
C LEU A 87 0.57 8.25 5.85
N GLN A 88 1.38 7.36 6.39
CA GLN A 88 2.73 7.63 6.87
C GLN A 88 3.68 6.65 6.16
N ILE A 89 4.75 7.15 5.55
CA ILE A 89 5.81 6.31 4.98
C ILE A 89 6.74 5.88 6.11
N LEU A 90 7.05 4.58 6.20
CA LEU A 90 8.06 4.06 7.10
C LEU A 90 9.42 4.05 6.39
N ASP A 91 10.40 4.66 7.04
CA ASP A 91 11.78 4.78 6.56
C ASP A 91 12.72 4.41 7.72
N PRO A 92 13.53 3.34 7.59
CA PRO A 92 13.63 2.45 6.43
C PRO A 92 12.36 1.62 6.19
N PRO A 93 12.11 1.18 4.94
CA PRO A 93 11.07 0.20 4.67
C PRO A 93 11.36 -1.12 5.37
N ARG A 94 10.35 -1.98 5.51
CA ARG A 94 10.53 -3.31 6.09
C ARG A 94 11.44 -4.16 5.21
N ASP A 95 12.26 -5.00 5.83
CA ASP A 95 13.18 -5.90 5.12
C ASP A 95 12.49 -6.69 4.00
N GLY A 96 13.09 -6.67 2.81
CA GLY A 96 12.57 -7.32 1.62
C GLY A 96 11.55 -6.51 0.82
N PHE A 97 11.23 -5.28 1.24
CA PHE A 97 10.31 -4.39 0.56
C PHE A 97 10.99 -3.08 0.12
N ASN A 98 10.50 -2.51 -0.97
CA ASN A 98 10.96 -1.23 -1.52
C ASN A 98 10.26 -0.05 -0.82
N LEU A 99 9.03 -0.26 -0.36
CA LEU A 99 8.21 0.76 0.30
C LEU A 99 7.34 0.12 1.37
N THR A 100 7.24 0.75 2.54
CA THR A 100 6.26 0.38 3.55
C THR A 100 5.45 1.61 3.95
N LEU A 101 4.13 1.49 3.84
CA LEU A 101 3.15 2.52 4.17
C LEU A 101 2.34 2.09 5.38
N LYS A 102 2.12 3.01 6.30
CA LYS A 102 1.16 2.88 7.39
C LYS A 102 -0.05 3.75 7.07
N LEU A 103 -1.13 3.11 6.65
CA LEU A 103 -2.41 3.73 6.36
C LEU A 103 -3.18 3.92 7.66
N ASN A 104 -3.76 5.11 7.85
CA ASN A 104 -4.66 5.42 8.94
C ASN A 104 -6.07 5.67 8.41
N LEU A 105 -6.90 4.63 8.52
CA LEU A 105 -8.27 4.60 8.04
C LEU A 105 -9.18 5.59 8.80
N SER A 106 -8.80 6.00 10.01
CA SER A 106 -9.57 7.01 10.77
C SER A 106 -9.46 8.42 10.19
N LYS A 107 -8.55 8.62 9.23
CA LYS A 107 -8.34 9.90 8.55
C LYS A 107 -8.93 9.92 7.14
N LEU A 108 -9.58 8.82 6.72
CA LEU A 108 -10.24 8.78 5.42
C LEU A 108 -11.36 9.82 5.36
N PRO A 109 -11.59 10.42 4.19
CA PRO A 109 -12.76 11.24 3.95
C PRO A 109 -14.05 10.42 4.20
N PRO A 110 -15.16 11.06 4.63
CA PRO A 110 -16.44 10.36 4.83
C PRO A 110 -17.04 9.76 3.55
N ASP A 111 -16.58 10.21 2.38
CA ASP A 111 -17.05 9.83 1.05
C ASP A 111 -16.19 8.76 0.35
N GLU A 112 -15.14 8.26 1.00
CA GLU A 112 -14.34 7.12 0.51
C GLU A 112 -14.86 5.73 0.97
#